data_AF-A0A960S5K6-F1
#
_entry.id   AF-A0A960S5K6-F1
#
_cell.length_a   1.000
_cell.length_b   1.000
_cell.length_c   1.000
_cell.angle_alpha   90.00
_cell.angle_beta   90.00
_cell.angle_gamma   90.00
#
_symmetry.space_group_name_H-M   'P 1'
#
loop_
_entity.id
_entity.type
_entity.pdbx_description
1 polymer ?
#
loop_
_entity_poly.entity_id
_entity_poly.type
_entity_poly.pdbx_seq_one_letter_code
_entity_poly.pdbx_strand_id
1 'polypeptide(L)'
;METISPTRSYFVRIGETPVGFIEADNGITPIPYHPSLFENTTWSTDLTRLVKGYEDDARKIEKRYPQGMGEVVDVNFSDLGLTHLPPQVLLQCTKARTLDISGNRIHWLPIQLSELRLVKLNISRNLRLQPNFDSCAWLLGMPGLKIIADDMGFTFIPREWRGTDRFSTNQLPPGYLEMDCQTQENY
;
A
#
# COMPACT_ATOMS: atom_id res chain seq x y z
N MET A 1 -14.73 -17.10 -28.97
CA MET A 1 -13.64 -17.71 -28.20
C MET A 1 -12.71 -16.58 -27.81
N GLU A 2 -12.92 -16.00 -26.62
CA GLU A 2 -12.03 -14.98 -26.08
C GLU A 2 -10.68 -15.64 -25.78
N THR A 3 -9.65 -15.22 -26.50
CA THR A 3 -8.26 -15.51 -26.14
C THR A 3 -7.96 -14.74 -24.87
N ILE A 4 -8.11 -15.39 -23.73
CA ILE A 4 -7.65 -14.87 -22.43
C ILE A 4 -6.12 -14.73 -22.57
N SER A 5 -5.63 -13.50 -22.69
CA SER A 5 -4.19 -13.21 -22.62
C SER A 5 -3.64 -13.86 -21.34
N PRO A 6 -2.47 -14.54 -21.38
CA PRO A 6 -1.97 -15.19 -20.17
C PRO A 6 -1.71 -14.12 -19.12
N THR A 7 -2.39 -14.23 -17.97
CA THR A 7 -2.01 -13.56 -16.73
C THR A 7 -0.56 -13.94 -16.44
N ARG A 8 0.36 -12.99 -16.55
CA ARG A 8 1.77 -13.25 -16.28
C ARG A 8 2.09 -12.79 -14.87
N SER A 9 2.77 -13.63 -14.12
CA SER A 9 3.20 -13.34 -12.76
C SER A 9 4.72 -13.33 -12.72
N TYR A 10 5.27 -12.30 -12.08
CA TYR A 10 6.71 -12.06 -12.07
C TYR A 10 7.17 -11.62 -10.69
N PHE A 11 8.47 -11.84 -10.43
CA PHE A 11 9.18 -11.14 -9.39
C PHE A 11 10.10 -10.09 -9.97
N VAL A 12 10.04 -8.90 -9.39
CA VAL A 12 11.02 -7.84 -9.66
C VAL A 12 11.67 -7.43 -8.36
N ARG A 13 12.99 -7.27 -8.39
CA ARG A 13 13.71 -6.66 -7.27
C ARG A 13 13.64 -5.14 -7.41
N ILE A 14 12.97 -4.50 -6.46
CA ILE A 14 13.05 -3.04 -6.30
C ILE A 14 14.23 -2.78 -5.35
N GLY A 15 15.38 -2.48 -5.94
CA GLY A 15 16.69 -2.60 -5.30
C GLY A 15 16.97 -4.02 -4.83
N GLU A 16 17.02 -4.25 -3.51
CA GLU A 16 17.28 -5.58 -2.94
C GLU A 16 16.01 -6.30 -2.45
N THR A 17 14.83 -5.68 -2.57
CA THR A 17 13.59 -6.26 -2.07
C THR A 17 12.78 -6.88 -3.21
N PRO A 18 12.51 -8.20 -3.18
CA PRO A 18 11.66 -8.83 -4.18
C PRO A 18 10.19 -8.41 -3.97
N VAL A 19 9.54 -8.02 -5.06
CA VAL A 19 8.13 -7.65 -5.12
C VAL A 19 7.47 -8.46 -6.23
N GLY A 20 6.38 -9.15 -5.88
CA GLY A 20 5.59 -9.91 -6.84
C GLY A 20 4.62 -9.01 -7.57
N PHE A 21 4.44 -9.24 -8.87
CA PHE A 21 3.46 -8.54 -9.70
C PHE A 21 2.68 -9.53 -10.55
N ILE A 22 1.39 -9.24 -10.74
CA ILE A 22 0.57 -9.82 -11.79
C ILE A 22 0.36 -8.78 -12.87
N GLU A 23 0.61 -9.16 -14.11
CA GLU A 23 0.29 -8.41 -15.31
C GLU A 23 -0.90 -9.09 -16.00
N ALA A 24 -2.00 -8.35 -16.08
CA ALA A 24 -3.22 -8.75 -16.76
C ALA A 24 -3.71 -7.60 -17.69
N ASP A 25 -4.76 -7.83 -18.47
CA ASP A 25 -5.27 -6.85 -19.44
C ASP A 25 -5.73 -5.52 -18.77
N ASN A 26 -6.03 -5.56 -17.47
CA ASN A 26 -6.42 -4.40 -16.67
C ASN A 26 -5.25 -3.66 -16.00
N GLY A 27 -4.01 -4.08 -16.25
CA GLY A 27 -2.79 -3.46 -15.77
C GLY A 27 -1.94 -4.37 -14.88
N ILE A 28 -1.01 -3.74 -14.17
CA ILE A 28 -0.07 -4.44 -13.28
C ILE A 28 -0.47 -4.17 -11.83
N THR A 29 -0.64 -5.25 -11.05
CA THR A 29 -0.98 -5.19 -9.63
C THR A 29 0.06 -5.93 -8.78
N PRO A 30 0.43 -5.39 -7.61
CA PRO A 30 1.34 -6.07 -6.70
C PRO A 30 0.64 -7.27 -6.04
N ILE A 31 1.38 -8.35 -5.81
CA ILE A 31 0.90 -9.55 -5.11
C ILE A 31 1.86 -10.00 -3.99
N PRO A 32 1.35 -10.69 -2.95
CA PRO A 32 2.19 -11.36 -1.96
C PRO A 32 3.17 -12.35 -2.61
N TYR A 33 4.33 -12.55 -1.97
CA TYR A 33 5.34 -13.48 -2.46
C TYR A 33 4.79 -14.91 -2.57
N HIS A 34 4.94 -15.52 -3.76
CA HIS A 34 4.67 -16.94 -4.00
C HIS A 34 5.92 -17.64 -4.61
N PRO A 35 6.47 -18.71 -3.99
CA PRO A 35 7.72 -19.34 -4.41
C PRO A 35 7.77 -19.92 -5.84
N SER A 36 6.62 -20.04 -6.51
CA SER A 36 6.52 -20.68 -7.83
C SER A 36 6.59 -19.74 -9.03
N LEU A 37 6.89 -18.45 -8.83
CA LEU A 37 6.91 -17.46 -9.91
C LEU A 37 8.33 -17.32 -10.48
N PHE A 38 8.45 -17.45 -11.80
CA PHE A 38 9.74 -17.45 -12.49
C PHE A 38 10.34 -16.03 -12.57
N GLU A 39 11.67 -15.93 -12.44
CA GLU A 39 12.43 -14.74 -12.85
C GLU A 39 12.38 -14.63 -14.37
N ASN A 40 11.40 -13.90 -14.92
CA ASN A 40 11.39 -13.62 -16.35
C ASN A 40 12.27 -12.40 -16.64
N THR A 41 13.32 -12.60 -17.44
CA THR A 41 14.33 -11.59 -17.76
C THR A 41 13.88 -10.59 -18.84
N THR A 42 12.68 -10.74 -19.41
CA THR A 42 12.12 -9.81 -20.41
C THR A 42 10.90 -9.09 -19.85
N TRP A 43 11.09 -7.87 -19.34
CA TRP A 43 10.02 -7.05 -18.78
C TRP A 43 9.18 -6.40 -19.88
N SER A 44 7.87 -6.27 -19.64
CA SER A 44 7.01 -5.43 -20.48
C SER A 44 7.36 -3.96 -20.31
N THR A 45 6.88 -3.12 -21.23
CA THR A 45 7.05 -1.66 -21.11
C THR A 45 6.33 -1.13 -19.86
N ASP A 46 5.19 -1.71 -19.51
CA ASP A 46 4.42 -1.30 -18.34
C ASP A 46 5.14 -1.68 -17.05
N LEU A 47 5.72 -2.88 -16.96
CA LEU A 47 6.51 -3.30 -15.81
C LEU A 47 7.78 -2.44 -15.67
N THR A 48 8.43 -2.12 -16.77
CA THR A 48 9.59 -1.22 -16.79
C THR A 48 9.23 0.18 -16.26
N ARG A 49 8.09 0.75 -16.69
CA ARG A 49 7.60 2.05 -16.19
C ARG A 49 7.26 1.97 -14.70
N LEU A 50 6.67 0.87 -14.25
CA LEU A 50 6.33 0.65 -12.84
C LEU A 50 7.58 0.63 -11.96
N VAL A 51 8.58 -0.18 -12.32
CA VAL A 51 9.86 -0.29 -11.58
C VAL A 51 10.55 1.06 -11.50
N LYS A 52 10.63 1.79 -12.61
CA LYS A 52 11.16 3.15 -12.63
C LYS A 52 10.38 4.09 -11.70
N GLY A 53 9.06 3.94 -11.63
CA GLY A 53 8.22 4.70 -10.68
C GLY A 53 8.61 4.47 -9.22
N TYR A 54 8.90 3.21 -8.85
CA TYR A 54 9.41 2.88 -7.51
C TYR A 54 10.78 3.52 -7.24
N GLU A 55 11.70 3.50 -8.20
CA GLU A 55 13.03 4.12 -8.08
C GLU A 55 12.93 5.65 -7.96
N ASP A 56 12.07 6.27 -8.77
CA ASP A 56 11.81 7.71 -8.73
C ASP A 56 11.25 8.14 -7.37
N ASP A 57 10.30 7.36 -6.84
CA ASP A 57 9.71 7.60 -5.53
C ASP A 57 10.71 7.35 -4.38
N ALA A 58 11.60 6.36 -4.52
CA ALA A 58 12.70 6.15 -3.56
C ALA A 58 13.64 7.35 -3.50
N ARG A 59 14.05 7.88 -4.66
CA ARG A 59 14.92 9.07 -4.73
C ARG A 59 14.29 10.31 -4.08
N LYS A 60 12.97 10.49 -4.18
CA LYS A 60 12.26 11.58 -3.49
C LYS A 60 12.37 11.46 -1.98
N ILE A 61 12.23 10.24 -1.45
CA ILE A 61 12.36 9.96 -0.02
C ILE A 61 13.81 10.12 0.44
N GLU A 62 14.79 9.58 -0.28
CA GLU A 62 16.22 9.71 0.02
C GLU A 62 16.66 11.18 0.04
N LYS A 63 16.13 11.99 -0.87
CA LYS A 63 16.36 13.44 -0.86
C LYS A 63 15.85 14.11 0.42
N ARG A 64 14.74 13.63 0.99
CA ARG A 64 14.20 14.12 2.27
C ARG A 64 15.03 13.62 3.46
N TYR A 65 15.60 12.42 3.37
CA TYR A 65 16.38 11.77 4.42
C TYR A 65 17.82 11.45 3.96
N PRO A 66 18.66 12.45 3.66
CA PRO A 66 20.00 12.23 3.13
C PRO A 66 20.94 11.52 4.11
N GLN A 67 20.60 11.51 5.40
CA GLN A 67 21.34 10.82 6.47
C GLN A 67 20.75 9.44 6.81
N GLY A 68 19.77 8.97 6.03
CA GLY A 68 18.99 7.78 6.32
C GLY A 68 17.90 8.01 7.36
N MET A 69 17.12 6.95 7.62
CA MET A 69 15.93 6.99 8.49
C MET A 69 15.86 5.85 9.52
N GLY A 70 16.96 5.10 9.71
CA GLY A 70 17.04 3.98 10.66
C GLY A 70 16.69 4.36 12.09
N GLU A 71 17.04 5.57 12.50
CA GLU A 71 16.84 6.06 13.85
C GLU A 71 15.59 6.94 14.01
N VAL A 72 14.86 7.19 12.92
CA VAL A 72 13.72 8.12 12.90
C VAL A 72 12.48 7.40 13.44
N VAL A 73 11.94 7.92 14.53
CA VAL A 73 10.72 7.37 15.17
C VAL A 73 9.46 7.85 14.45
N ASP A 74 9.44 9.12 14.05
CA ASP A 74 8.31 9.75 13.36
C ASP A 74 8.70 10.07 11.92
N VAL A 75 8.39 9.15 11.02
CA VAL A 75 8.76 9.23 9.61
C VAL A 75 7.70 9.99 8.83
N ASN A 76 8.11 10.99 8.05
CA ASN A 76 7.24 11.86 7.27
C ASN A 76 7.62 11.81 5.78
N PHE A 77 6.77 11.13 5.02
CA PHE A 77 6.76 11.08 3.56
C PHE A 77 5.59 11.87 2.95
N SER A 78 4.97 12.77 3.72
CA SER A 78 3.80 13.53 3.26
C SER A 78 4.16 14.51 2.15
N ASP A 79 3.20 14.72 1.24
CA ASP A 79 3.25 15.67 0.13
C ASP A 79 4.53 15.58 -0.73
N LEU A 80 5.07 14.37 -0.89
CA LEU A 80 6.23 14.10 -1.74
C LEU A 80 5.84 13.80 -3.20
N GLY A 81 4.53 13.70 -3.49
CA GLY A 81 4.04 13.30 -4.80
C GLY A 81 4.41 11.86 -5.15
N LEU A 82 4.43 10.99 -4.14
CA LEU A 82 4.69 9.56 -4.30
C LEU A 82 3.54 8.90 -5.04
N THR A 83 3.86 7.99 -5.95
CA THR A 83 2.89 7.13 -6.65
C THR A 83 2.93 5.69 -6.13
N HIS A 84 4.06 5.32 -5.54
CA HIS A 84 4.36 4.04 -4.92
C HIS A 84 5.07 4.26 -3.59
N LEU A 85 5.04 3.26 -2.73
CA LEU A 85 5.81 3.25 -1.48
C LEU A 85 6.90 2.17 -1.61
N PRO A 86 8.18 2.56 -1.84
CA PRO A 86 9.24 1.60 -2.14
C PRO A 86 9.58 0.70 -0.95
N PRO A 87 9.47 -0.64 -1.08
CA PRO A 87 9.73 -1.56 0.01
C PRO A 87 11.13 -1.44 0.61
N GLN A 88 12.16 -1.29 -0.23
CA GLN A 88 13.55 -1.13 0.21
C GLN A 88 13.74 0.06 1.18
N VAL A 89 12.99 1.15 0.97
CA VAL A 89 13.07 2.37 1.77
C VAL A 89 12.31 2.18 3.08
N LEU A 90 11.17 1.49 3.03
CA LEU A 90 10.43 1.13 4.23
C LEU A 90 11.25 0.25 5.18
N LEU A 91 11.98 -0.73 4.65
CA LEU A 91 12.81 -1.62 5.46
C LEU A 91 13.95 -0.89 6.19
N GLN A 92 14.31 0.33 5.75
CA GLN A 92 15.26 1.17 6.47
C GLN A 92 14.63 1.87 7.69
N CYS A 93 13.30 1.95 7.81
CA CYS A 93 12.58 2.64 8.87
C CYS A 93 12.51 1.80 10.17
N THR A 94 13.61 1.24 10.64
CA THR A 94 13.63 0.19 11.68
C THR A 94 13.14 0.64 13.05
N LYS A 95 13.29 1.93 13.39
CA LYS A 95 12.77 2.51 14.64
C LYS A 95 11.44 3.24 14.51
N ALA A 96 10.86 3.29 13.31
CA ALA A 96 9.62 4.01 13.08
C ALA A 96 8.48 3.47 13.96
N ARG A 97 7.69 4.39 14.49
CA ARG A 97 6.44 4.15 15.24
C ARG A 97 5.29 4.90 14.61
N THR A 98 5.56 6.06 14.02
CA THR A 98 4.58 6.77 13.21
C THR A 98 5.12 6.94 11.80
N LEU A 99 4.21 6.78 10.83
CA LEU A 99 4.51 6.99 9.43
C LEU A 99 3.41 7.86 8.82
N ASP A 100 3.80 9.00 8.26
CA ASP A 100 2.91 9.87 7.50
C ASP A 100 3.20 9.75 6.01
N ILE A 101 2.25 9.22 5.23
CA ILE A 101 2.30 9.15 3.77
C ILE A 101 1.21 10.01 3.12
N SER A 102 0.63 10.96 3.87
CA SER A 102 -0.51 11.73 3.41
C SER A 102 -0.18 12.69 2.27
N GLY A 103 -1.19 13.09 1.50
CA GLY A 103 -1.01 14.06 0.41
C GLY A 103 -0.22 13.53 -0.79
N ASN A 104 -0.18 12.20 -0.96
CA ASN A 104 0.47 11.55 -2.08
C ASN A 104 -0.56 10.99 -3.09
N ARG A 105 -0.10 10.25 -4.09
CA ARG A 105 -0.90 9.62 -5.14
C ARG A 105 -0.66 8.11 -5.14
N ILE A 106 -0.48 7.53 -3.95
CA ILE A 106 -0.12 6.12 -3.78
C ILE A 106 -1.29 5.25 -4.24
N HIS A 107 -1.00 4.23 -5.03
CA HIS A 107 -2.01 3.30 -5.56
C HIS A 107 -2.19 2.07 -4.67
N TRP A 108 -1.09 1.59 -4.06
CA TRP A 108 -1.08 0.40 -3.20
C TRP A 108 -0.12 0.56 -2.03
N LEU A 109 -0.47 -0.08 -0.91
CA LEU A 109 0.41 -0.23 0.24
C LEU A 109 1.17 -1.57 0.16
N PRO A 110 2.50 -1.58 0.30
CA PRO A 110 3.30 -2.79 0.24
C PRO A 110 3.16 -3.63 1.51
N ILE A 111 3.28 -4.97 1.38
CA ILE A 111 3.16 -5.89 2.52
C ILE A 111 4.23 -5.63 3.59
N GLN A 112 5.41 -5.12 3.18
CA GLN A 112 6.53 -4.80 4.07
C GLN A 112 6.19 -3.76 5.14
N LEU A 113 5.08 -3.03 5.03
CA LEU A 113 4.56 -2.21 6.13
C LEU A 113 4.31 -3.04 7.41
N SER A 114 3.97 -4.33 7.30
CA SER A 114 3.79 -5.20 8.48
C SER A 114 5.08 -5.51 9.21
N GLU A 115 6.24 -5.37 8.55
CA GLU A 115 7.54 -5.54 9.19
C GLU A 115 7.88 -4.37 10.10
N LEU A 116 7.20 -3.23 9.90
CA LEU A 116 7.31 -2.06 10.76
C LEU A 116 6.38 -2.21 11.97
N ARG A 117 6.87 -1.87 13.16
CA ARG A 117 6.08 -1.88 14.39
C ARG A 117 5.37 -0.54 14.60
N LEU A 118 4.63 -0.08 13.59
CA LEU A 118 3.95 1.20 13.65
C LEU A 118 2.77 1.14 14.62
N VAL A 119 2.59 2.22 15.37
CA VAL A 119 1.39 2.49 16.20
C VAL A 119 0.46 3.47 15.50
N LYS A 120 0.97 4.24 14.52
CA LYS A 120 0.19 5.21 13.75
C LYS A 120 0.62 5.24 12.29
N LEU A 121 -0.35 5.22 11.38
CA LEU A 121 -0.14 5.41 9.95
C LEU A 121 -1.15 6.44 9.42
N ASN A 122 -0.66 7.52 8.82
CA ASN A 122 -1.50 8.52 8.17
C ASN A 122 -1.46 8.32 6.65
N ILE A 123 -2.58 7.88 6.08
CA ILE A 123 -2.73 7.63 4.64
C ILE A 123 -3.58 8.71 3.94
N SER A 124 -4.00 9.74 4.67
CA SER A 124 -4.93 10.77 4.21
C SER A 124 -4.58 11.37 2.85
N ARG A 125 -5.58 11.84 2.11
CA ARG A 125 -5.39 12.51 0.79
C ARG A 125 -4.68 11.64 -0.27
N ASN A 126 -4.71 10.31 -0.17
CA ASN A 126 -4.27 9.39 -1.23
C ASN A 126 -5.48 8.85 -2.03
N LEU A 127 -6.10 9.71 -2.82
CA LEU A 127 -7.35 9.42 -3.56
C LEU A 127 -7.28 8.26 -4.57
N ARG A 128 -6.07 7.78 -4.89
CA ARG A 128 -5.84 6.67 -5.83
C ARG A 128 -5.59 5.34 -5.13
N LEU A 129 -5.51 5.35 -3.80
CA LEU A 129 -5.26 4.14 -3.04
C LEU A 129 -6.44 3.22 -3.26
N GLN A 130 -6.18 2.04 -3.83
CA GLN A 130 -7.27 1.12 -4.13
C GLN A 130 -7.69 0.38 -2.86
N PRO A 131 -9.01 0.18 -2.65
CA PRO A 131 -9.52 -0.57 -1.51
C PRO A 131 -9.35 -2.08 -1.65
N ASN A 132 -8.61 -2.59 -2.66
CA ASN A 132 -8.37 -4.02 -2.85
C ASN A 132 -7.33 -4.57 -1.84
N PHE A 133 -7.65 -4.42 -0.56
CA PHE A 133 -6.98 -5.05 0.56
C PHE A 133 -7.33 -6.55 0.64
N ASP A 134 -7.21 -7.29 -0.47
CA ASP A 134 -7.59 -8.71 -0.57
C ASP A 134 -6.81 -9.61 0.39
N SER A 135 -5.85 -9.06 1.13
CA SER A 135 -5.39 -9.62 2.38
C SER A 135 -5.00 -8.49 3.32
N CYS A 136 -5.91 -8.08 4.21
CA CYS A 136 -5.60 -7.35 5.44
C CYS A 136 -4.61 -8.11 6.39
N ALA A 137 -3.84 -9.07 5.87
CA ALA A 137 -2.82 -9.83 6.57
C ALA A 137 -1.81 -8.92 7.28
N TRP A 138 -1.48 -7.76 6.71
CA TRP A 138 -0.59 -6.80 7.37
C TRP A 138 -1.25 -6.13 8.58
N LEU A 139 -2.58 -5.89 8.57
CA LEU A 139 -3.32 -5.38 9.73
C LEU A 139 -3.42 -6.41 10.86
N LEU A 140 -3.48 -7.71 10.52
CA LEU A 140 -3.44 -8.80 11.50
C LEU A 140 -2.09 -8.82 12.25
N GLY A 141 -0.99 -8.50 11.56
CA GLY A 141 0.34 -8.38 12.17
C GLY A 141 0.51 -7.14 13.06
N MET A 142 -0.43 -6.20 13.05
CA MET A 142 -0.31 -4.90 13.70
C MET A 142 -1.57 -4.55 14.50
N PRO A 143 -1.90 -5.28 15.58
CA PRO A 143 -3.18 -5.16 16.28
C PRO A 143 -3.40 -3.78 16.93
N GLY A 144 -2.33 -3.06 17.30
CA GLY A 144 -2.40 -1.73 17.91
C GLY A 144 -2.27 -0.55 16.94
N LEU A 145 -2.18 -0.79 15.63
CA LEU A 145 -1.99 0.29 14.66
C LEU A 145 -3.27 1.10 14.51
N LYS A 146 -3.14 2.43 14.71
CA LYS A 146 -4.14 3.43 14.35
C LYS A 146 -3.90 3.99 12.95
N ILE A 147 -4.94 4.04 12.13
CA ILE A 147 -4.87 4.56 10.77
C ILE A 147 -5.71 5.83 10.68
N ILE A 148 -5.12 6.88 10.10
CA ILE A 148 -5.82 8.12 9.75
C ILE A 148 -5.99 8.15 8.24
N ALA A 149 -7.24 8.24 7.78
CA ALA A 149 -7.64 8.17 6.38
C ALA A 149 -8.59 9.32 6.05
N ASP A 150 -8.17 10.54 6.39
CA ASP A 150 -8.91 11.76 6.08
C ASP A 150 -8.81 12.06 4.58
N ASP A 151 -9.83 12.68 4.03
CA ASP A 151 -9.79 13.20 2.65
C ASP A 151 -9.43 12.16 1.56
N MET A 152 -9.85 10.89 1.74
CA MET A 152 -9.62 9.76 0.84
C MET A 152 -10.69 9.56 -0.25
N GLY A 153 -11.86 10.17 -0.09
CA GLY A 153 -13.05 9.95 -0.91
C GLY A 153 -13.90 8.76 -0.45
N PHE A 154 -15.15 8.69 -0.92
CA PHE A 154 -16.15 7.72 -0.47
C PHE A 154 -15.90 6.27 -0.91
N THR A 155 -15.05 6.05 -1.91
CA THR A 155 -14.79 4.73 -2.50
C THR A 155 -13.74 3.92 -1.74
N PHE A 156 -13.03 4.54 -0.80
CA PHE A 156 -11.85 3.94 -0.20
C PHE A 156 -12.13 3.12 1.05
N ILE A 157 -13.24 3.36 1.76
CA ILE A 157 -13.46 2.78 3.10
C ILE A 157 -13.76 1.27 2.99
N PRO A 158 -12.84 0.37 3.38
CA PRO A 158 -13.04 -1.07 3.34
C PRO A 158 -14.14 -1.47 4.33
N ARG A 159 -14.90 -2.52 4.00
CA ARG A 159 -16.01 -2.97 4.85
C ARG A 159 -15.50 -3.48 6.19
N GLU A 160 -14.30 -4.05 6.20
CA GLU A 160 -13.60 -4.61 7.35
C GLU A 160 -13.19 -3.56 8.38
N TRP A 161 -13.22 -2.27 8.02
CA TRP A 161 -12.82 -1.18 8.91
C TRP A 161 -13.99 -0.60 9.72
N ARG A 162 -15.22 -1.04 9.43
CA ARG A 162 -16.44 -0.59 10.13
C ARG A 162 -16.40 -0.97 11.61
N GLY A 163 -16.74 -0.02 12.48
CA GLY A 163 -16.91 -0.25 13.92
C GLY A 163 -15.63 -0.45 14.73
N THR A 164 -14.43 -0.31 14.14
CA THR A 164 -13.17 -0.43 14.89
C THR A 164 -12.67 0.94 15.37
N ASP A 165 -12.10 1.00 16.57
CA ASP A 165 -11.44 2.19 17.15
C ASP A 165 -10.06 2.47 16.52
N ARG A 166 -9.65 1.62 15.58
CA ARG A 166 -8.36 1.66 14.90
C ARG A 166 -8.32 2.63 13.74
N PHE A 167 -9.46 3.04 13.20
CA PHE A 167 -9.52 3.96 12.05
C PHE A 167 -10.15 5.29 12.45
N SER A 168 -9.54 6.38 11.98
CA SER A 168 -10.06 7.73 12.07
C SER A 168 -10.19 8.30 10.66
N THR A 169 -11.36 8.84 10.34
CA THR A 169 -11.58 9.56 9.08
C THR A 169 -12.65 10.64 9.25
N ASN A 170 -12.39 11.82 8.69
CA ASN A 170 -13.30 12.97 8.63
C ASN A 170 -14.39 12.86 7.55
N GLN A 171 -14.39 11.78 6.76
CA GLN A 171 -15.26 11.60 5.59
C GLN A 171 -16.33 10.52 5.73
N LEU A 172 -16.52 9.97 6.94
CA LEU A 172 -17.60 9.02 7.19
C LEU A 172 -18.94 9.70 6.88
N PRO A 173 -19.75 9.18 5.96
CA PRO A 173 -21.11 9.67 5.82
C PRO A 173 -21.87 9.46 7.14
N PRO A 174 -22.83 10.33 7.49
CA PRO A 174 -23.70 10.13 8.65
C PRO A 174 -24.31 8.72 8.64
N GLY A 175 -24.23 7.98 9.75
CA GLY A 175 -24.74 6.61 9.86
C GLY A 175 -23.81 5.51 9.34
N TYR A 176 -22.62 5.81 8.82
CA TYR A 176 -21.67 4.77 8.34
C TYR A 176 -21.20 3.82 9.45
N LEU A 177 -21.06 4.33 10.68
CA LEU A 177 -20.75 3.53 11.86
C LEU A 177 -21.98 2.78 12.41
N GLU A 178 -23.19 3.16 11.99
CA GLU A 178 -24.47 2.55 12.41
C GLU A 178 -24.92 1.45 11.42
N MET A 179 -24.24 1.28 10.28
CA MET A 179 -24.46 0.16 9.37
C MET A 179 -23.84 -1.13 9.92
N ASP A 180 -24.33 -1.60 11.06
CA ASP A 180 -24.03 -2.92 11.63
C ASP A 180 -24.77 -4.02 10.86
N CYS A 181 -24.00 -5.01 10.38
CA CYS A 181 -24.26 -6.46 10.36
C CYS A 181 -25.65 -7.06 10.02
N GLN A 182 -26.63 -6.33 9.46
CA GLN A 182 -27.96 -6.86 9.13
C GLN A 182 -28.21 -7.19 7.65
N THR A 183 -27.16 -7.38 6.85
CA THR A 183 -27.32 -7.94 5.49
C THR A 183 -26.38 -9.12 5.26
N GLN A 184 -26.48 -10.11 6.13
CA GLN A 184 -26.23 -11.51 5.79
C GLN A 184 -27.52 -12.30 6.04
N GLU A 185 -28.56 -12.01 5.26
CA GLU A 185 -29.64 -12.94 4.98
C GLU A 185 -30.46 -12.36 3.82
N ASN A 186 -30.69 -13.18 2.79
CA ASN A 186 -31.45 -12.93 1.56
C ASN A 186 -30.69 -12.26 0.41
N TYR A 187 -29.98 -13.06 -0.40
CA TYR A 187 -30.49 -13.56 -1.70
C TYR A 187 -29.58 -14.64 -2.27
#